data_AF-A0A497B6Z8-F1
#
_entry.id   AF-A0A497B6Z8-F1
#
_cell.length_a   1.000
_cell.length_b   1.000
_cell.length_c   1.000
_cell.angle_alpha   90.00
_cell.angle_beta   90.00
_cell.angle_gamma   90.00
#
_symmetry.space_group_name_H-M   'P 1'
#
loop_
_entity.id
_entity.type
_entity.pdbx_description
1 polymer ?
#
loop_
_entity_poly.entity_id
_entity_poly.type
_entity_poly.pdbx_seq_one_letter_code
_entity_poly.pdbx_strand_id
1 'polypeptide(L)'
;MKIILVGESLLDLHTIEPDDYVKASFYVENNGDTSSRYWVKLYLDGNLYRQYQSTALAPGERSSAYNIHVSSDIYGSHTVLVEVNPFDIPVTDSVTDTFTVAEIPKITKQEFYDNLMAKLGEGGTINEAVIPEEYGNSSGNQDKWCK
;
A
#
# COMPACT_ATOMS: atom_id res chain seq x y z
N MET A 1 -14.75 -23.58 6.12
CA MET A 1 -14.67 -22.27 5.41
C MET A 1 -13.66 -21.34 6.08
N LYS A 2 -12.68 -20.83 5.32
CA LYS A 2 -11.64 -19.91 5.82
C LYS A 2 -11.15 -19.03 4.68
N ILE A 3 -11.53 -17.76 4.68
CA ILE A 3 -11.08 -16.76 3.70
C ILE A 3 -9.97 -15.93 4.35
N ILE A 4 -8.83 -15.79 3.70
CA ILE A 4 -7.70 -15.03 4.25
C ILE A 4 -7.19 -13.99 3.27
N LEU A 5 -6.55 -12.96 3.81
CA LEU A 5 -5.80 -11.98 3.04
C LEU A 5 -4.39 -12.53 2.79
N VAL A 6 -3.87 -12.30 1.59
CA VAL A 6 -2.53 -12.75 1.19
C VAL A 6 -1.81 -11.66 0.40
N GLY A 7 -0.54 -11.44 0.73
CA GLY A 7 0.32 -10.39 0.19
C GLY A 7 1.45 -10.06 1.16
N GLU A 8 2.57 -9.53 0.68
CA GLU A 8 3.73 -9.18 1.51
C GLU A 8 3.63 -7.77 2.12
N SER A 9 3.02 -6.81 1.41
CA SER A 9 2.72 -5.45 1.88
C SER A 9 1.34 -5.03 1.40
N LEU A 10 0.58 -4.32 2.24
CA LEU A 10 -0.75 -3.82 1.87
C LEU A 10 -0.63 -2.57 1.00
N LEU A 11 0.13 -1.57 1.46
CA LEU A 11 0.31 -0.30 0.75
C LEU A 11 1.61 -0.32 -0.06
N ASP A 12 1.60 0.38 -1.19
CA ASP A 12 2.77 0.56 -2.05
C ASP A 12 3.64 1.75 -1.64
N LEU A 13 3.08 2.67 -0.84
CA LEU A 13 3.68 3.91 -0.32
C LEU A 13 3.17 4.18 1.10
N HIS A 14 4.00 4.84 1.92
CA HIS A 14 3.69 5.15 3.33
C HIS A 14 3.68 6.67 3.63
N THR A 15 3.94 7.49 2.62
CA THR A 15 3.89 8.94 2.63
C THR A 15 3.34 9.40 1.28
N ILE A 16 2.47 10.40 1.23
CA ILE A 16 1.96 11.03 0.00
C ILE A 16 1.77 12.54 0.21
N GLU A 17 1.75 13.31 -0.88
CA GLU A 17 1.26 14.70 -0.84
C GLU A 17 -0.29 14.71 -0.78
N PRO A 18 -0.94 15.83 -0.41
CA PRO A 18 -2.37 16.00 -0.66
C PRO A 18 -2.71 15.77 -2.14
N ASP A 19 -3.92 15.32 -2.42
CA ASP A 19 -4.41 14.95 -3.77
C ASP A 19 -3.72 13.73 -4.44
N ASP A 20 -2.64 13.18 -3.86
CA ASP A 20 -2.07 11.89 -4.27
C ASP A 20 -2.87 10.71 -3.67
N TYR A 21 -2.50 9.48 -4.04
CA TYR A 21 -3.07 8.26 -3.47
C TYR A 21 -1.99 7.21 -3.21
N VAL A 22 -2.27 6.36 -2.22
CA VAL A 22 -1.60 5.06 -2.05
C VAL A 22 -2.46 3.97 -2.68
N LYS A 23 -1.84 2.89 -3.12
CA LYS A 23 -2.50 1.74 -3.73
C LYS A 23 -2.48 0.55 -2.77
N ALA A 24 -3.62 0.27 -2.14
CA ALA A 24 -3.83 -0.95 -1.38
C ALA A 24 -3.93 -2.16 -2.32
N SER A 25 -2.95 -3.06 -2.27
CA SER A 25 -2.82 -4.22 -3.16
C SER A 25 -2.76 -5.52 -2.37
N PHE A 26 -3.70 -6.43 -2.61
CA PHE A 26 -3.77 -7.70 -1.90
C PHE A 26 -4.55 -8.75 -2.70
N TYR A 27 -4.39 -10.01 -2.30
CA TYR A 27 -5.18 -11.13 -2.79
C TYR A 27 -6.05 -11.68 -1.67
N VAL A 28 -7.05 -12.46 -2.05
CA VAL A 28 -7.86 -13.22 -1.12
C VAL A 28 -7.81 -14.69 -1.50
N GLU A 29 -7.60 -15.56 -0.53
CA GLU A 29 -7.48 -17.01 -0.73
C GLU A 29 -8.49 -17.77 0.13
N ASN A 30 -9.09 -18.81 -0.44
CA ASN A 30 -9.94 -19.72 0.31
C ASN A 30 -9.14 -20.93 0.80
N ASN A 31 -8.65 -20.84 2.03
CA ASN A 31 -8.01 -21.95 2.74
C ASN A 31 -8.99 -22.86 3.50
N GLY A 32 -10.27 -22.74 3.20
CA GLY A 32 -11.30 -23.67 3.65
C GLY A 32 -11.43 -24.90 2.74
N ASP A 33 -12.30 -25.79 3.18
CA ASP A 33 -12.72 -27.03 2.52
C ASP A 33 -13.96 -26.87 1.62
N THR A 34 -14.54 -25.68 1.61
CA THR A 34 -15.85 -25.38 1.01
C THR A 34 -15.78 -24.11 0.18
N SER A 35 -16.44 -24.09 -0.98
CA SER A 35 -16.51 -22.88 -1.81
C SER A 35 -17.29 -21.78 -1.11
N SER A 36 -16.80 -20.54 -1.17
CA SER A 36 -17.42 -19.43 -0.44
C SER A 36 -17.32 -18.08 -1.13
N ARG A 37 -18.35 -17.25 -0.94
CA ARG A 37 -18.35 -15.81 -1.26
C ARG A 37 -17.94 -15.01 -0.04
N TYR A 38 -17.36 -13.84 -0.27
CA TYR A 38 -16.91 -12.93 0.78
C TYR A 38 -17.07 -11.47 0.36
N TRP A 39 -17.11 -10.60 1.36
CA TRP A 39 -16.95 -9.17 1.24
C TRP A 39 -15.51 -8.80 1.51
N VAL A 40 -14.97 -7.89 0.70
CA VAL A 40 -13.78 -7.12 1.02
C VAL A 40 -14.26 -5.77 1.52
N LYS A 41 -13.87 -5.37 2.72
CA LYS A 41 -14.17 -4.04 3.27
C LYS A 41 -12.87 -3.33 3.59
N LEU A 42 -12.70 -2.13 3.05
CA LEU A 42 -11.58 -1.25 3.35
C LEU A 42 -12.09 -0.08 4.17
N TYR A 43 -11.42 0.20 5.27
CA TYR A 43 -11.69 1.33 6.15
C TYR A 43 -10.51 2.29 6.14
N LEU A 44 -10.81 3.58 6.18
CA LEU A 44 -9.86 4.67 6.37
C LEU A 44 -10.21 5.36 7.68
N ASP A 45 -9.26 5.36 8.62
CA ASP A 45 -9.43 5.93 9.97
C ASP A 45 -10.70 5.43 10.69
N GLY A 46 -10.98 4.13 10.56
CA GLY A 46 -12.13 3.46 11.15
C GLY A 46 -13.46 3.67 10.40
N ASN A 47 -13.50 4.51 9.37
CA ASN A 47 -14.69 4.73 8.55
C ASN A 47 -14.66 3.82 7.32
N LEU A 48 -15.80 3.23 6.96
CA LEU A 48 -15.90 2.40 5.76
C LEU A 48 -15.62 3.26 4.52
N TYR A 49 -14.51 2.97 3.84
CA TYR A 49 -14.04 3.70 2.68
C TYR A 49 -14.53 3.05 1.38
N ARG A 50 -14.41 1.73 1.27
CA ARG A 50 -14.89 0.97 0.10
C ARG A 50 -15.28 -0.45 0.47
N GLN A 51 -16.23 -1.02 -0.26
CA GLN A 51 -16.59 -2.44 -0.15
C GLN A 51 -16.75 -3.10 -1.51
N TYR A 52 -16.42 -4.39 -1.58
CA TYR A 52 -16.62 -5.23 -2.75
C TYR A 52 -17.21 -6.57 -2.38
N GLN A 53 -18.09 -7.08 -3.23
CA GLN A 53 -18.59 -8.43 -3.18
C GLN A 53 -17.77 -9.33 -4.10
N SER A 54 -17.39 -10.51 -3.64
CA SER A 54 -16.72 -11.50 -4.45
C SER A 54 -17.68 -12.43 -5.20
N THR A 55 -17.17 -13.09 -6.24
CA THR A 55 -17.67 -14.40 -6.67
C THR A 55 -17.21 -15.49 -5.69
N ALA A 56 -17.79 -16.69 -5.77
CA ALA A 56 -17.37 -17.78 -4.92
C ALA A 56 -15.94 -18.24 -5.31
N LEU A 57 -15.06 -18.41 -4.33
CA LEU A 57 -13.76 -19.05 -4.49
C LEU A 57 -13.86 -20.52 -4.05
N ALA A 58 -13.36 -21.44 -4.87
CA ALA A 58 -13.23 -22.84 -4.51
C ALA A 58 -12.12 -23.07 -3.46
N PRO A 59 -12.11 -24.23 -2.77
CA PRO A 59 -11.02 -24.61 -1.88
C PRO A 59 -9.64 -24.52 -2.55
N GLY A 60 -8.70 -23.83 -1.92
CA GLY A 60 -7.35 -23.58 -2.44
C GLY A 60 -7.25 -22.54 -3.56
N GLU A 61 -8.37 -21.92 -3.96
CA GLU A 61 -8.39 -20.90 -5.00
C GLU A 61 -8.03 -19.52 -4.43
N ARG A 62 -7.34 -18.73 -5.25
CA ARG A 62 -6.98 -17.34 -4.98
C ARG A 62 -7.69 -16.41 -5.96
N SER A 63 -8.15 -15.27 -5.47
CA SER A 63 -8.71 -14.21 -6.29
C SER A 63 -7.68 -13.58 -7.24
N SER A 64 -8.15 -12.82 -8.22
CA SER A 64 -7.31 -11.77 -8.83
C SER A 64 -6.91 -10.72 -7.79
N ALA A 65 -5.86 -9.95 -8.10
CA ALA A 65 -5.38 -8.88 -7.23
C ALA A 65 -6.45 -7.78 -7.08
N TYR A 66 -6.75 -7.42 -5.84
CA TYR A 66 -7.45 -6.18 -5.53
C TYR A 66 -6.45 -5.03 -5.59
N ASN A 67 -6.85 -3.93 -6.21
CA ASN A 67 -6.05 -2.73 -6.36
C ASN A 67 -6.96 -1.53 -6.06
N ILE A 68 -6.81 -0.93 -4.89
CA ILE A 68 -7.71 0.12 -4.40
C ILE A 68 -6.89 1.38 -4.15
N HIS A 69 -7.27 2.48 -4.80
CA HIS A 69 -6.68 3.79 -4.53
C HIS A 69 -7.30 4.39 -3.27
N VAL A 70 -6.45 4.72 -2.31
CA VAL A 70 -6.80 5.34 -1.03
C VAL A 70 -6.11 6.70 -0.97
N SER A 71 -6.88 7.75 -0.74
CA SER A 71 -6.39 9.11 -0.64
C SER A 71 -7.04 9.82 0.56
N SER A 72 -6.37 10.87 1.03
CA SER A 72 -6.87 11.76 2.08
C SER A 72 -6.30 13.15 1.82
N ASP A 73 -7.14 14.17 1.95
CA ASP A 73 -6.73 15.58 1.83
C ASP A 73 -6.37 16.17 3.20
N ILE A 74 -6.49 15.36 4.26
CA ILE A 74 -6.17 15.74 5.64
C ILE A 74 -4.70 15.42 5.86
N TYR A 75 -3.92 16.38 6.37
CA TYR A 75 -2.54 16.14 6.76
C TYR A 75 -2.44 15.25 8.00
N GLY A 76 -1.40 14.42 8.04
CA GLY A 76 -1.08 13.55 9.17
C GLY A 76 -1.13 12.07 8.82
N SER A 77 -1.07 11.23 9.86
CA SER A 77 -1.08 9.78 9.72
C SER A 77 -2.51 9.26 9.57
N HIS A 78 -2.69 8.35 8.61
CA HIS A 78 -3.93 7.67 8.29
C HIS A 78 -3.75 6.16 8.40
N THR A 79 -4.77 5.49 8.94
CA THR A 79 -4.79 4.04 9.08
C THR A 79 -5.72 3.42 8.04
N VAL A 80 -5.19 2.49 7.27
CA VAL A 80 -5.94 1.65 6.32
C VAL A 80 -6.11 0.27 6.93
N LEU A 81 -7.37 -0.16 7.08
CA LEU A 81 -7.73 -1.51 7.50
C LEU A 81 -8.47 -2.22 6.37
N VAL A 82 -8.04 -3.41 6.00
CA VAL A 82 -8.77 -4.30 5.09
C VAL A 82 -9.26 -5.51 5.85
N GLU A 83 -10.55 -5.81 5.74
CA GLU A 83 -11.19 -7.00 6.29
C GLU A 83 -11.76 -7.86 5.17
N VAL A 84 -11.63 -9.17 5.32
CA VAL A 84 -12.36 -10.16 4.51
C VAL A 84 -13.39 -10.88 5.36
N ASN A 85 -14.64 -10.81 4.89
CA ASN A 85 -15.81 -11.30 5.60
C ASN A 85 -16.56 -12.29 4.70
N PRO A 86 -16.52 -13.61 4.96
CA PRO A 86 -17.43 -14.51 4.26
C PRO A 86 -18.88 -14.09 4.53
N PHE A 87 -19.78 -14.37 3.58
CA PHE A 87 -21.15 -13.82 3.65
C PHE A 87 -21.93 -14.25 4.89
N ASP A 88 -21.66 -15.47 5.37
CA ASP A 88 -22.46 -16.13 6.39
C ASP A 88 -21.77 -16.20 7.78
N ILE A 89 -20.56 -15.64 7.93
CA ILE A 89 -19.82 -15.60 9.20
C ILE A 89 -19.08 -14.27 9.37
N PRO A 90 -18.73 -13.87 10.62
CA PRO A 90 -17.91 -12.68 10.87
C PRO A 90 -16.51 -12.74 10.24
N VAL A 91 -15.79 -11.61 10.30
CA VAL A 91 -14.42 -11.40 9.79
C VAL A 91 -13.55 -12.63 10.03
N THR A 92 -12.97 -13.18 8.96
CA THR A 92 -12.05 -14.32 9.09
C THR A 92 -10.58 -13.90 9.04
N ASP A 93 -10.29 -12.73 8.48
CA ASP A 93 -8.94 -12.18 8.44
C ASP A 93 -8.96 -10.66 8.19
N SER A 94 -7.91 -9.98 8.64
CA SER A 94 -7.75 -8.54 8.47
C SER A 94 -6.28 -8.13 8.46
N VAL A 95 -5.92 -7.13 7.64
CA VAL A 95 -4.61 -6.49 7.68
C VAL A 95 -4.77 -4.98 7.84
N THR A 96 -3.87 -4.38 8.63
CA THR A 96 -3.80 -2.93 8.80
C THR A 96 -2.44 -2.42 8.34
N ASP A 97 -2.43 -1.22 7.78
CA ASP A 97 -1.23 -0.49 7.38
C ASP A 97 -1.49 1.01 7.55
N THR A 98 -0.45 1.83 7.47
CA THR A 98 -0.56 3.28 7.71
C THR A 98 0.18 4.07 6.65
N PHE A 99 -0.39 5.19 6.20
CA PHE A 99 0.34 6.16 5.39
C PHE A 99 0.24 7.56 6.00
N THR A 100 1.11 8.47 5.58
CA THR A 100 1.14 9.86 6.06
C THR A 100 0.89 10.81 4.91
N VAL A 101 -0.04 11.74 5.07
CA VAL A 101 -0.20 12.88 4.17
C VAL A 101 0.65 14.03 4.71
N ALA A 102 1.65 14.44 3.94
CA ALA A 102 2.58 15.51 4.32
C ALA A 102 3.01 16.29 3.09
N GLU A 103 3.46 17.53 3.29
CA GLU A 103 4.21 18.20 2.23
C GLU A 103 5.53 17.45 2.07
N ILE A 104 5.80 16.96 0.85
CA ILE A 104 7.06 16.29 0.56
C ILE A 104 8.02 17.37 0.05
N PRO A 105 9.15 17.62 0.73
CA PRO A 105 10.10 18.62 0.27
C PRO A 105 10.58 18.29 -1.14
N LYS A 106 10.30 19.19 -2.09
CA LYS A 106 10.76 19.08 -3.47
C LYS A 106 12.23 19.43 -3.51
N ILE A 107 13.08 18.43 -3.29
CA ILE A 107 14.52 18.56 -3.47
C ILE A 107 14.88 18.31 -4.94
N THR A 108 15.77 19.14 -5.47
CA THR A 108 16.35 18.93 -6.79
C THR A 108 17.19 17.65 -6.79
N LYS A 109 17.42 17.08 -7.98
CA LYS A 109 18.35 15.95 -8.17
C LYS A 109 19.70 16.23 -7.50
N GLN A 110 20.22 17.45 -7.64
CA GLN A 110 21.49 17.88 -7.04
C GLN A 110 21.45 17.86 -5.50
N GLU A 111 20.41 18.42 -4.87
CA GLU A 111 20.28 18.44 -3.41
C GLU A 111 20.16 17.03 -2.83
N PHE A 112 19.55 16.09 -3.55
CA PHE A 112 19.58 14.69 -3.13
C PHE A 112 20.99 14.09 -3.20
N TYR A 113 21.71 14.28 -4.32
CA TYR A 113 23.08 13.79 -4.45
C TYR A 113 23.96 14.32 -3.32
N ASP A 114 23.84 15.61 -3.01
CA ASP A 114 24.60 16.25 -1.94
C ASP A 114 24.28 15.61 -0.57
N ASN A 115 23.00 15.34 -0.28
CA ASN A 115 22.57 14.66 0.93
C ASN A 115 23.04 13.19 1.02
N LEU A 116 23.01 12.46 -0.09
CA LEU A 116 23.46 11.07 -0.15
C LEU A 116 24.98 10.98 0.05
N MET A 117 25.75 11.83 -0.63
CA MET A 117 27.20 11.93 -0.44
C MET A 117 27.57 12.34 0.99
N ALA A 118 26.81 13.27 1.59
CA ALA A 118 27.01 13.66 2.99
C ALA A 118 26.79 12.50 3.98
N LYS A 119 25.86 11.57 3.69
CA LYS A 119 25.62 10.37 4.51
C LYS A 119 26.65 9.26 4.28
N LEU A 120 27.22 9.16 3.08
CA LEU A 120 28.21 8.14 2.74
C LEU A 120 29.61 8.43 3.30
N GLY A 121 29.91 9.69 3.64
CA GLY A 121 31.22 10.12 4.14
C GLY A 121 32.30 10.19 3.05
N GLU A 122 33.50 10.65 3.42
CA GLU A 122 34.63 10.74 2.46
C GLU A 122 35.01 9.34 1.94
N GLY A 123 34.91 9.16 0.62
CA GLY A 123 35.28 7.92 -0.08
C GLY A 123 34.13 6.96 -0.38
N GLY A 124 32.89 7.27 0.02
CA GLY A 124 31.72 6.51 -0.41
C GLY A 124 31.37 6.80 -1.87
N THR A 125 31.17 5.76 -2.67
CA THR A 125 30.77 5.87 -4.07
C THR A 125 29.30 5.51 -4.23
N ILE A 126 28.56 6.33 -4.97
CA ILE A 126 27.19 6.02 -5.39
C ILE A 126 27.27 5.29 -6.72
N ASN A 127 26.52 4.19 -6.86
CA ASN A 127 26.29 3.61 -8.17
C ASN A 127 25.23 4.46 -8.90
N GLU A 128 25.67 5.37 -9.77
CA GLU A 128 24.78 6.27 -10.53
C GLU A 128 23.78 5.52 -11.43
N ALA A 129 24.06 4.25 -11.77
CA ALA A 129 23.12 3.40 -12.52
C ALA A 129 21.92 2.93 -11.68
N VAL A 130 21.95 3.15 -10.36
CA VAL A 130 20.87 2.79 -9.42
C VAL A 130 19.97 3.98 -9.11
N ILE A 131 20.28 5.18 -9.63
CA ILE A 131 19.43 6.36 -9.49
C ILE A 131 18.43 6.35 -10.65
N PRO A 132 17.14 6.02 -10.42
CA PRO A 132 16.13 5.99 -11.48
C PRO A 132 16.06 7.35 -12.21
N GLU A 133 15.74 7.36 -13.50
CA GLU A 133 15.66 8.60 -14.29
C GLU A 133 14.69 9.65 -13.72
N GLU A 134 13.73 9.21 -12.88
CA GLU A 134 12.76 10.06 -12.18
C GLU A 134 13.29 10.73 -10.91
N TYR A 135 14.55 10.47 -10.52
CA TYR A 135 15.13 11.03 -9.31
C TYR A 135 15.31 12.56 -9.41
N GLY A 136 14.63 13.30 -8.53
CA GLY A 136 14.68 14.77 -8.50
C GLY A 136 13.76 15.47 -9.52
N ASN A 137 12.75 14.77 -10.05
CA ASN A 137 11.63 15.43 -10.71
C ASN A 137 10.64 16.01 -9.67
N SER A 138 9.79 16.94 -10.08
CA SER A 138 8.79 17.60 -9.23
C SER A 138 7.68 16.67 -8.71
N SER A 139 7.76 15.35 -8.96
CA SER A 139 6.80 14.31 -8.60
C SER A 139 7.33 13.34 -7.52
N GLY A 140 8.47 13.71 -6.92
CA GLY A 140 9.36 12.79 -6.23
C GLY A 140 9.05 12.53 -4.78
N ASN A 141 8.14 11.59 -4.54
CA ASN A 141 7.89 11.01 -3.23
C ASN A 141 8.98 10.00 -2.88
N GLN A 142 9.71 10.24 -1.78
CA GLN A 142 10.83 9.38 -1.33
C GLN A 142 10.41 7.92 -1.12
N ASP A 143 9.16 7.65 -0.76
CA ASP A 143 8.66 6.28 -0.56
C ASP A 143 8.45 5.52 -1.88
N LYS A 144 8.28 6.23 -3.01
CA LYS A 144 8.28 5.59 -4.35
C LYS A 144 9.63 4.97 -4.67
N TRP A 145 10.67 5.31 -3.92
CA TRP A 145 12.06 5.06 -4.28
C TRP A 145 12.79 4.11 -3.32
N CYS A 146 12.22 3.75 -2.16
CA CYS A 146 12.82 2.87 -1.15
C CYS A 146 12.37 1.40 -1.23
N LYS A 147 12.01 0.88 -2.40
CA LYS A 147 11.67 -0.54 -2.59
C LYS A 147 12.90 -1.44 -2.71
#